data_AF-A0A2W4MRM7-F1
#
_entry.id   AF-A0A2W4MRM7-F1
#
_cell.length_a   1.000
_cell.length_b   1.000
_cell.length_c   1.000
_cell.angle_alpha   90.00
_cell.angle_beta   90.00
_cell.angle_gamma   90.00
#
_symmetry.space_group_name_H-M   'P 1'
#
loop_
_entity.id
_entity.type
_entity.pdbx_description
1 polymer ?
#
loop_
_entity_poly.entity_id
_entity_poly.type
_entity_poly.pdbx_seq_one_letter_code
_entity_poly.pdbx_strand_id
1 'polypeptide(L)'
;MPFMGRNLLGGKRAAHAPPTGLFPAVLACNEGPRTYIWPSPIRSMEKVGGCDSGEVETIWGQPAMPFALRARKVAQLAACLIAVASAAALAANSRPQEEKERVGVIERAQGQIRIERNGLFIDNPRKGQAVTRRDHLMTGPDSRVLLSFDDGSRLAVGENAILVIAEYLKEEGRRSGALILDLIRGAIRLVAPSPKAAPNKRIEVRTEAATIHSRGVDLWSGPVGEKRAILVMKGQVDVRNDAGLVMLDGNRTATFISDRLSPPEKPVRWPSRRAQETLMTVAIK
;
A
#
# COMPACT_ATOMS: atom_id res chain seq x y z
N MET A 1 63.52 -20.90 -5.99
CA MET A 1 64.41 -19.73 -5.91
C MET A 1 63.58 -18.54 -5.47
N PRO A 2 63.71 -18.05 -4.22
CA PRO A 2 62.94 -16.93 -3.71
C PRO A 2 63.72 -15.62 -3.84
N PHE A 3 63.04 -14.52 -4.18
CA PHE A 3 63.58 -13.17 -3.98
C PHE A 3 62.85 -12.50 -2.83
N MET A 4 63.66 -11.88 -1.99
CA MET A 4 63.42 -11.39 -0.65
C MET A 4 63.60 -9.86 -0.68
N GLY A 5 62.87 -9.11 0.15
CA GLY A 5 63.11 -7.68 0.41
C GLY A 5 61.81 -6.89 0.59
N ARG A 6 61.19 -6.81 1.78
CA ARG A 6 61.48 -5.91 2.92
C ARG A 6 61.59 -4.44 2.51
N ASN A 7 60.63 -3.59 2.89
CA ASN A 7 60.61 -2.71 4.10
C ASN A 7 60.48 -1.26 3.56
N LEU A 8 59.91 -0.22 4.18
CA LEU A 8 59.44 0.09 5.53
C LEU A 8 58.87 1.54 5.47
N LEU A 9 58.04 1.91 6.46
CA LEU A 9 57.73 3.29 6.91
C LEU A 9 56.79 4.12 5.99
N GLY A 10 55.78 4.83 6.48
CA GLY A 10 55.53 5.35 7.82
C GLY A 10 55.02 6.79 7.66
N GLY A 11 53.73 7.03 7.89
CA GLY A 11 53.12 8.35 7.73
C GLY A 11 51.89 8.52 8.61
N LYS A 12 52.11 8.74 9.91
CA LYS A 12 51.11 9.29 10.85
C LYS A 12 51.13 10.81 10.78
N ARG A 13 49.94 11.44 10.75
CA ARG A 13 49.50 12.77 11.25
C ARG A 13 48.25 13.18 10.42
N ALA A 14 47.20 13.81 10.91
CA ALA A 14 46.89 14.43 12.19
C ALA A 14 45.36 14.46 12.38
N ALA A 15 44.94 14.54 13.64
CA ALA A 15 43.58 14.81 14.06
C ALA A 15 43.18 16.26 13.72
N HIS A 16 41.95 16.46 13.26
CA HIS A 16 41.26 17.75 13.32
C HIS A 16 39.82 17.54 13.83
N ALA A 17 39.56 18.09 15.02
CA ALA A 17 38.27 18.21 15.66
C ALA A 17 37.57 19.51 15.18
N PRO A 18 36.26 19.71 15.47
CA PRO A 18 35.36 20.56 14.68
C PRO A 18 35.33 22.02 15.16
N PRO A 19 34.82 22.96 14.34
CA PRO A 19 34.52 24.30 14.82
C PRO A 19 33.16 24.35 15.54
N THR A 20 33.24 24.80 16.79
CA THR A 20 32.15 25.29 17.65
C THR A 20 31.67 26.66 17.12
N GLY A 21 30.35 26.82 16.95
CA GLY A 21 29.69 28.09 16.66
C GLY A 21 28.49 28.28 17.59
N LEU A 22 28.46 29.42 18.26
CA LEU A 22 27.58 29.77 19.37
C LEU A 22 26.42 30.71 18.95
N PHE A 23 25.32 30.61 19.73
CA PHE A 23 24.22 31.57 20.00
C PHE A 23 23.07 31.77 18.99
N PRO A 24 21.87 32.21 19.45
CA PRO A 24 21.28 32.15 20.79
C PRO A 24 19.89 31.50 20.87
N ALA A 25 19.49 31.23 22.12
CA ALA A 25 18.13 30.91 22.53
C ALA A 25 17.17 32.09 22.31
N VAL A 26 15.94 31.78 21.91
CA VAL A 26 14.78 32.66 22.10
C VAL A 26 13.78 31.91 22.96
N LEU A 27 13.67 32.35 24.21
CA LEU A 27 12.50 32.15 25.05
C LEU A 27 11.30 32.84 24.37
N ALA A 28 10.20 32.12 24.26
CA ALA A 28 8.88 32.74 24.25
C ALA A 28 7.98 31.90 25.17
N CYS A 29 7.84 32.39 26.41
CA CYS A 29 6.68 32.15 27.25
C CYS A 29 5.43 32.56 26.46
N ASN A 30 4.39 31.72 26.45
CA ASN A 30 3.06 32.29 26.52
C ASN A 30 2.15 31.44 27.41
N GLU A 31 1.39 32.19 28.18
CA GLU A 31 0.65 31.85 29.37
C GLU A 31 -0.71 31.25 29.01
N GLY A 32 -1.04 30.12 29.65
CA GLY A 32 -2.35 29.69 30.14
C GLY A 32 -3.66 29.88 29.34
N PRO A 33 -4.82 29.48 29.92
CA PRO A 33 -4.99 28.74 31.16
C PRO A 33 -5.67 27.36 30.98
N ARG A 34 -5.25 26.43 31.86
CA ARG A 34 -6.07 25.31 32.36
C ARG A 34 -7.28 25.93 33.09
N THR A 35 -8.51 25.45 33.03
CA THR A 35 -9.12 24.20 33.51
C THR A 35 -10.64 24.36 33.19
N TYR A 36 -11.46 23.33 33.05
CA TYR A 36 -12.30 22.87 34.16
C TYR A 36 -12.80 21.46 33.89
N ILE A 37 -12.46 20.59 34.84
CA ILE A 37 -12.95 19.23 35.03
C ILE A 37 -14.24 19.34 35.85
N TRP A 38 -15.30 18.68 35.39
CA TRP A 38 -16.50 18.42 36.19
C TRP A 38 -16.18 17.42 37.32
N PRO A 39 -16.74 17.62 38.51
CA PRO A 39 -17.76 16.66 38.94
C PRO A 39 -18.90 17.26 39.78
N SER A 40 -20.10 16.70 39.63
CA SER A 40 -21.13 16.61 40.68
C SER A 40 -20.95 15.27 41.42
N PRO A 41 -21.73 14.92 42.48
CA PRO A 41 -22.55 15.70 43.43
C PRO A 41 -22.15 15.35 44.90
N ILE A 42 -22.94 15.82 45.90
CA ILE A 42 -23.28 15.18 47.21
C ILE A 42 -23.21 16.15 48.42
N ARG A 43 -24.43 16.51 48.87
CA ARG A 43 -25.03 16.35 50.23
C ARG A 43 -24.70 17.30 51.41
N SER A 44 -25.83 17.76 51.99
CA SER A 44 -26.19 17.93 53.40
C SER A 44 -25.93 19.25 54.15
N MET A 45 -27.07 19.81 54.63
CA MET A 45 -27.38 20.40 55.95
C MET A 45 -26.59 21.67 56.33
N GLU A 46 -27.14 22.74 56.88
CA GLU A 46 -28.12 22.89 57.98
C GLU A 46 -28.57 24.39 57.96
N LYS A 47 -29.86 24.73 57.81
CA LYS A 47 -30.86 25.14 58.83
C LYS A 47 -30.77 26.61 59.31
N VAL A 48 -31.93 27.28 59.32
CA VAL A 48 -32.56 28.07 60.41
C VAL A 48 -33.22 29.39 59.94
N GLY A 49 -34.50 29.54 60.29
CA GLY A 49 -35.29 30.79 60.39
C GLY A 49 -36.15 31.09 59.15
N GLY A 50 -37.48 31.07 59.14
CA GLY A 50 -38.48 31.31 60.18
C GLY A 50 -39.24 32.60 59.85
N CYS A 51 -40.58 32.56 59.95
CA CYS A 51 -41.61 33.59 59.68
C CYS A 51 -42.17 33.60 58.25
N ASP A 52 -43.45 33.87 58.02
CA ASP A 52 -44.71 33.59 58.74
C ASP A 52 -45.82 33.82 57.69
N SER A 53 -46.96 33.17 57.87
CA SER A 53 -48.30 33.53 57.38
C SER A 53 -48.49 34.19 55.99
N GLY A 54 -49.30 33.56 55.12
CA GLY A 54 -49.91 34.30 54.01
C GLY A 54 -50.51 33.46 52.89
N GLU A 55 -51.48 32.62 53.20
CA GLU A 55 -52.40 32.05 52.21
C GLU A 55 -53.33 33.15 51.69
N VAL A 56 -53.26 33.45 50.40
CA VAL A 56 -54.30 34.20 49.68
C VAL A 56 -54.50 33.54 48.32
N GLU A 57 -55.46 32.61 48.27
CA GLU A 57 -56.14 32.27 47.03
C GLU A 57 -56.69 33.57 46.42
N THR A 58 -56.27 33.88 45.20
CA THR A 58 -56.96 34.89 44.41
C THR A 58 -57.42 34.25 43.10
N ILE A 59 -58.64 33.74 43.16
CA ILE A 59 -59.46 33.36 42.02
C ILE A 59 -59.90 34.66 41.33
N TRP A 60 -59.35 34.92 40.15
CA TRP A 60 -59.95 35.77 39.11
C TRP A 60 -59.77 34.99 37.81
N GLY A 61 -60.83 34.40 37.26
CA GLY A 61 -61.77 35.17 36.45
C GLY A 61 -61.28 35.09 35.00
N GLN A 62 -61.68 34.04 34.29
CA GLN A 62 -61.45 33.90 32.86
C GLN A 62 -62.16 35.04 32.11
N PRO A 63 -61.47 35.88 31.31
CA PRO A 63 -62.15 36.61 30.28
C PRO A 63 -62.34 35.70 29.07
N ALA A 64 -63.60 35.39 28.77
CA ALA A 64 -64.00 34.92 27.46
C ALA A 64 -63.62 35.99 26.42
N MET A 65 -62.72 35.65 25.49
CA MET A 65 -62.50 36.44 24.27
C MET A 65 -63.02 35.66 23.06
N PRO A 66 -63.99 36.21 22.32
CA PRO A 66 -64.37 35.69 21.03
C PRO A 66 -63.47 36.30 19.94
N PHE A 67 -63.40 35.64 18.79
CA PHE A 67 -62.83 36.13 17.53
C PHE A 67 -61.30 36.37 17.47
N ALA A 68 -60.56 35.36 17.02
CA ALA A 68 -59.45 35.55 16.07
C ALA A 68 -59.12 34.25 15.31
N LEU A 69 -60.07 33.77 14.50
CA LEU A 69 -59.76 32.89 13.37
C LEU A 69 -59.01 33.71 12.32
N ARG A 70 -57.68 33.65 12.30
CA ARG A 70 -56.80 33.78 11.09
C ARG A 70 -55.33 33.94 11.50
N ALA A 71 -54.65 32.85 11.89
CA ALA A 71 -53.17 32.81 11.84
C ALA A 71 -52.61 31.37 11.97
N ARG A 72 -53.27 30.34 11.43
CA ARG A 72 -52.76 28.94 11.53
C ARG A 72 -52.00 28.44 10.31
N LYS A 73 -51.71 29.27 9.29
CA LYS A 73 -51.07 28.81 8.04
C LYS A 73 -49.64 29.30 7.77
N VAL A 74 -48.99 30.03 8.69
CA VAL A 74 -47.60 30.51 8.49
C VAL A 74 -46.59 29.83 9.41
N ALA A 75 -47.01 29.33 10.58
CA ALA A 75 -46.11 28.65 11.52
C ALA A 75 -45.80 27.17 11.17
N GLN A 76 -46.50 26.55 10.21
CA GLN A 76 -46.22 25.19 9.77
C GLN A 76 -45.14 25.08 8.67
N LEU A 77 -44.70 26.21 8.10
CA LEU A 77 -43.68 26.20 7.04
C LEU A 77 -42.24 26.36 7.58
N ALA A 78 -42.06 26.90 8.79
CA ALA A 78 -40.73 27.09 9.38
C ALA A 78 -40.14 25.81 10.01
N ALA A 79 -40.96 24.93 10.57
CA ALA A 79 -40.49 23.67 11.17
C ALA A 79 -40.06 22.62 10.13
N CYS A 80 -40.61 22.68 8.92
CA CYS A 80 -40.25 21.76 7.83
C CYS A 80 -38.92 22.16 7.17
N LEU A 81 -38.59 23.45 7.13
CA LEU A 81 -37.34 23.94 6.54
C LEU A 81 -36.09 23.61 7.37
N ILE A 82 -36.21 23.51 8.70
CA ILE A 82 -35.10 23.11 9.58
C ILE A 82 -34.89 21.58 9.59
N ALA A 83 -35.96 20.80 9.40
CA ALA A 83 -35.88 19.34 9.23
C ALA A 83 -35.30 18.94 7.86
N VAL A 84 -35.58 19.70 6.80
CA VAL A 84 -35.00 19.48 5.45
C VAL A 84 -33.54 19.92 5.38
N ALA A 85 -33.14 20.96 6.12
CA ALA A 85 -31.74 21.41 6.16
C ALA A 85 -30.78 20.42 6.85
N SER A 86 -31.27 19.63 7.81
CA SER A 86 -30.44 18.62 8.49
C SER A 86 -30.24 17.33 7.68
N ALA A 87 -31.18 16.98 6.80
CA ALA A 87 -31.06 15.81 5.93
C ALA A 87 -30.04 15.99 4.80
N ALA A 88 -29.79 17.24 4.36
CA ALA A 88 -28.78 17.55 3.34
C ALA A 88 -27.34 17.50 3.88
N ALA A 89 -27.13 17.74 5.18
CA ALA A 89 -25.80 17.73 5.80
C ALA A 89 -25.25 16.30 6.04
N LEU A 90 -26.12 15.30 6.19
CA LEU A 90 -25.70 13.89 6.34
C LEU A 90 -25.40 13.20 4.99
N ALA A 91 -25.77 13.79 3.86
CA ALA A 91 -25.47 13.25 2.53
C ALA A 91 -24.10 13.68 1.99
N ALA A 92 -23.44 14.66 2.61
CA ALA A 92 -22.15 15.21 2.15
C ALA A 92 -20.91 14.39 2.60
N ASN A 93 -21.10 13.34 3.40
CA ASN A 93 -20.03 12.46 3.87
C ASN A 93 -19.87 11.17 3.04
N SER A 94 -20.56 11.04 1.91
CA SER A 94 -20.26 10.01 0.92
C SER A 94 -18.98 10.39 0.16
N ARG A 95 -17.84 10.38 0.85
CA ARG A 95 -16.55 10.25 0.19
C ARG A 95 -16.63 8.99 -0.67
N PRO A 96 -16.27 9.04 -1.97
CA PRO A 96 -16.16 7.84 -2.77
C PRO A 96 -15.29 6.86 -2.00
N GLN A 97 -15.86 5.71 -1.64
CA GLN A 97 -15.16 4.66 -0.94
C GLN A 97 -14.03 4.20 -1.88
N GLU A 98 -12.79 4.54 -1.54
CA GLU A 98 -11.54 4.18 -2.22
C GLU A 98 -11.24 2.68 -2.01
N GLU A 99 -12.27 1.84 -2.16
CA GLU A 99 -12.24 0.41 -1.80
C GLU A 99 -11.90 -0.49 -3.00
N LYS A 100 -11.69 0.07 -4.19
CA LYS A 100 -11.43 -0.70 -5.42
C LYS A 100 -9.99 -0.67 -5.92
N GLU A 101 -9.04 -0.25 -5.07
CA GLU A 101 -7.62 -0.29 -5.43
C GLU A 101 -6.83 -1.42 -4.81
N ARG A 102 -7.35 -2.12 -3.79
CA ARG A 102 -6.64 -3.26 -3.21
C ARG A 102 -6.52 -4.40 -4.22
N VAL A 103 -5.32 -4.93 -4.35
CA VAL A 103 -4.99 -6.04 -5.26
C VAL A 103 -4.61 -7.31 -4.50
N GLY A 104 -4.18 -7.14 -3.25
CA GLY A 104 -3.70 -8.23 -2.42
C GLY A 104 -3.12 -7.75 -1.09
N VAL A 105 -2.29 -8.59 -0.50
CA VAL A 105 -1.59 -8.33 0.77
C VAL A 105 -0.16 -8.85 0.75
N ILE A 106 0.66 -8.31 1.65
CA ILE A 106 1.93 -8.93 2.00
C ILE A 106 1.67 -10.19 2.83
N GLU A 107 2.02 -11.35 2.28
CA GLU A 107 1.95 -12.63 2.98
C GLU A 107 3.14 -12.79 3.94
N ARG A 108 4.33 -12.45 3.46
CA ARG A 108 5.58 -12.48 4.24
C ARG A 108 6.53 -11.37 3.75
N ALA A 109 7.30 -10.81 4.68
CA ALA A 109 8.28 -9.76 4.43
C ALA A 109 9.53 -10.05 5.26
N GLN A 110 10.71 -9.87 4.65
CA GLN A 110 12.01 -10.02 5.27
C GLN A 110 12.94 -8.90 4.78
N GLY A 111 13.68 -8.30 5.70
CA GLY A 111 14.64 -7.23 5.38
C GLY A 111 13.97 -5.86 5.21
N GLN A 112 14.62 -4.99 4.44
CA GLN A 112 14.17 -3.63 4.19
C GLN A 112 13.25 -3.61 2.98
N ILE A 113 11.98 -3.27 3.20
CA ILE A 113 10.96 -3.18 2.16
C ILE A 113 10.28 -1.83 2.29
N ARG A 114 10.02 -1.18 1.17
CA ARG A 114 9.31 0.09 1.11
C ARG A 114 8.23 0.00 0.06
N ILE A 115 7.04 0.49 0.40
CA ILE A 115 5.96 0.71 -0.57
C ILE A 115 5.77 2.20 -0.69
N GLU A 116 5.86 2.73 -1.90
CA GLU A 116 5.42 4.09 -2.21
C GLU A 116 4.01 4.03 -2.82
N ARG A 117 3.11 4.83 -2.27
CA ARG A 117 1.72 4.96 -2.68
C ARG A 117 1.34 6.44 -2.70
N ASN A 118 1.04 6.96 -3.88
CA ASN A 118 0.60 8.35 -4.06
C ASN A 118 1.56 9.37 -3.39
N GLY A 119 2.88 9.13 -3.46
CA GLY A 119 3.92 9.96 -2.84
C GLY A 119 4.13 9.72 -1.33
N LEU A 120 3.35 8.84 -0.70
CA LEU A 120 3.55 8.44 0.70
C LEU A 120 4.33 7.13 0.77
N PHE A 121 5.23 7.03 1.75
CA PHE A 121 6.04 5.83 1.96
C PHE A 121 5.56 5.02 3.15
N ILE A 122 5.47 3.71 2.96
CA ILE A 122 5.23 2.71 3.99
C ILE A 122 6.52 1.90 4.12
N ASP A 123 7.28 2.17 5.16
CA ASP A 123 8.52 1.45 5.47
C ASP A 123 8.25 0.17 6.26
N ASN A 124 8.96 -0.90 5.89
CA ASN A 124 8.94 -2.22 6.51
C ASN A 124 7.52 -2.74 6.78
N PRO A 125 6.70 -2.86 5.72
CA PRO A 125 5.32 -3.28 5.85
C PRO A 125 5.21 -4.68 6.47
N ARG A 126 4.23 -4.84 7.36
CA ARG A 126 4.01 -6.10 8.09
C ARG A 126 3.16 -7.06 7.27
N LYS A 127 3.14 -8.33 7.68
CA LYS A 127 2.18 -9.32 7.18
C LYS A 127 0.75 -8.76 7.27
N GLY A 128 -0.02 -8.92 6.22
CA GLY A 128 -1.38 -8.40 6.10
C GLY A 128 -1.46 -6.96 5.58
N GLN A 129 -0.33 -6.25 5.41
CA GLN A 129 -0.33 -4.94 4.78
C GLN A 129 -0.99 -5.03 3.40
N ALA A 130 -2.02 -4.20 3.20
CA ALA A 130 -2.72 -4.12 1.93
C ALA A 130 -1.80 -3.52 0.87
N VAL A 131 -1.78 -4.18 -0.28
CA VAL A 131 -1.11 -3.71 -1.49
C VAL A 131 -2.18 -3.27 -2.47
N THR A 132 -1.96 -2.13 -3.11
CA THR A 132 -2.91 -1.51 -4.04
C THR A 132 -2.31 -1.39 -5.43
N ARG A 133 -3.19 -1.18 -6.41
CA ARG A 133 -2.80 -0.85 -7.77
C ARG A 133 -1.93 0.42 -7.75
N ARG A 134 -0.93 0.48 -8.62
CA ARG A 134 0.08 1.54 -8.73
C ARG A 134 1.02 1.66 -7.52
N ASP A 135 1.01 0.72 -6.58
CA ASP A 135 2.05 0.68 -5.56
C ASP A 135 3.42 0.43 -6.21
N HIS A 136 4.40 1.22 -5.81
CA HIS A 136 5.81 1.00 -6.12
C HIS A 136 6.45 0.26 -4.96
N LEU A 137 6.81 -0.98 -5.20
CA LEU A 137 7.46 -1.85 -4.22
C LEU A 137 8.96 -1.85 -4.44
N MET A 138 9.69 -1.53 -3.38
CA MET A 138 11.15 -1.47 -3.36
C MET A 138 11.68 -2.43 -2.29
N THR A 139 12.70 -3.21 -2.64
CA THR A 139 13.40 -4.09 -1.70
C THR A 139 14.88 -3.73 -1.62
N GLY A 140 15.44 -3.74 -0.42
CA GLY A 140 16.86 -3.53 -0.19
C GLY A 140 17.71 -4.79 -0.41
N PRO A 141 19.01 -4.72 -0.04
CA PRO A 141 19.90 -5.89 0.01
C PRO A 141 19.35 -6.97 0.94
N ASP A 142 19.56 -8.25 0.61
CA ASP A 142 19.12 -9.43 1.39
C ASP A 142 17.62 -9.45 1.75
N SER A 143 16.82 -8.62 1.07
CA SER A 143 15.42 -8.40 1.37
C SER A 143 14.53 -9.19 0.42
N ARG A 144 13.43 -9.73 0.94
CA ARG A 144 12.50 -10.55 0.16
C ARG A 144 11.08 -10.31 0.63
N VAL A 145 10.14 -10.25 -0.30
CA VAL A 145 8.72 -10.07 0.00
C VAL A 145 7.88 -11.01 -0.85
N LEU A 146 6.87 -11.61 -0.22
CA LEU A 146 5.90 -12.50 -0.86
C LEU A 146 4.55 -11.82 -0.76
N LEU A 147 3.97 -11.52 -1.92
CA LEU A 147 2.64 -10.97 -2.06
C LEU A 147 1.67 -12.08 -2.44
N SER A 148 0.48 -12.02 -1.86
CA SER A 148 -0.66 -12.83 -2.23
C SER A 148 -1.76 -11.93 -2.79
N PHE A 149 -2.15 -12.17 -4.04
CA PHE A 149 -3.21 -11.44 -4.72
C PHE A 149 -4.57 -12.08 -4.43
N ASP A 150 -5.64 -11.29 -4.55
CA ASP A 150 -7.00 -11.72 -4.22
C ASP A 150 -7.59 -12.79 -5.17
N ASP A 151 -6.86 -13.12 -6.24
CA ASP A 151 -7.17 -14.19 -7.20
C ASP A 151 -6.33 -15.46 -7.00
N GLY A 152 -5.54 -15.51 -5.92
CA GLY A 152 -4.67 -16.64 -5.57
C GLY A 152 -3.31 -16.63 -6.26
N SER A 153 -3.00 -15.62 -7.09
CA SER A 153 -1.64 -15.44 -7.60
C SER A 153 -0.68 -15.09 -6.47
N ARG A 154 0.55 -15.57 -6.56
CA ARG A 154 1.62 -15.24 -5.62
C ARG A 154 2.80 -14.65 -6.35
N LEU A 155 3.33 -13.56 -5.83
CA LEU A 155 4.51 -12.88 -6.37
C LEU A 155 5.57 -12.77 -5.29
N ALA A 156 6.65 -13.51 -5.49
CA ALA A 156 7.86 -13.34 -4.70
C ALA A 156 8.75 -12.30 -5.38
N VAL A 157 9.25 -11.34 -4.62
CA VAL A 157 10.18 -10.31 -5.07
C VAL A 157 11.46 -10.46 -4.27
N GLY A 158 12.58 -10.55 -4.98
CA GLY A 158 13.92 -10.70 -4.41
C GLY A 158 14.50 -9.39 -3.94
N GLU A 159 15.79 -9.40 -3.69
CA GLU A 159 16.56 -8.24 -3.23
C GLU A 159 16.76 -7.20 -4.33
N ASN A 160 17.05 -5.96 -3.91
CA ASN A 160 17.41 -4.84 -4.78
C ASN A 160 16.42 -4.63 -5.94
N ALA A 161 15.13 -4.89 -5.69
CA ALA A 161 14.09 -4.87 -6.70
C ALA A 161 13.32 -3.55 -6.67
N ILE A 162 12.86 -3.14 -7.85
CA ILE A 162 11.89 -2.05 -8.02
C ILE A 162 10.82 -2.58 -8.96
N LEU A 163 9.59 -2.66 -8.45
CA LEU A 163 8.44 -3.25 -9.11
C LEU A 163 7.23 -2.34 -8.94
N VAL A 164 6.46 -2.14 -10.01
CA VAL A 164 5.17 -1.45 -9.95
C VAL A 164 4.05 -2.43 -10.30
N ILE A 165 2.97 -2.40 -9.52
CA ILE A 165 1.74 -3.12 -9.87
C ILE A 165 0.89 -2.22 -10.76
N ALA A 166 1.20 -2.19 -12.05
CA ALA A 166 0.60 -1.27 -13.00
C ALA A 166 -0.92 -1.47 -13.12
N GLU A 167 -1.36 -2.72 -13.23
CA GLU A 167 -2.77 -3.07 -13.35
C GLU A 167 -3.08 -4.39 -12.66
N TYR A 168 -4.24 -4.45 -12.01
CA TYR A 168 -4.79 -5.67 -11.48
C TYR A 168 -6.31 -5.64 -11.60
N LEU A 169 -6.86 -6.67 -12.21
CA LEU A 169 -8.28 -6.94 -12.34
C LEU A 169 -8.50 -8.43 -12.06
N LYS A 170 -9.31 -8.72 -11.06
CA LYS A 170 -9.71 -10.11 -10.78
C LYS A 170 -10.69 -10.59 -11.85
N GLU A 171 -10.47 -11.81 -12.34
CA GLU A 171 -11.42 -12.48 -13.23
C GLU A 171 -12.64 -12.96 -12.44
N GLU A 172 -13.84 -12.57 -12.89
CA GLU A 172 -15.12 -12.90 -12.25
C GLU A 172 -16.18 -13.22 -13.31
N GLY A 173 -16.58 -14.48 -13.40
CA GLY A 173 -17.57 -14.95 -14.37
C GLY A 173 -17.13 -14.71 -15.82
N ARG A 174 -17.77 -13.74 -16.49
CA ARG A 174 -17.43 -13.35 -17.88
C ARG A 174 -16.46 -12.17 -17.97
N ARG A 175 -16.08 -11.54 -16.85
CA ARG A 175 -15.16 -10.40 -16.84
C ARG A 175 -13.72 -10.90 -16.94
N SER A 176 -13.00 -10.46 -17.96
CA SER A 176 -11.57 -10.76 -18.10
C SER A 176 -10.76 -10.19 -16.93
N GLY A 177 -9.81 -10.99 -16.44
CA GLY A 177 -8.82 -10.53 -15.47
C GLY A 177 -7.56 -9.96 -16.12
N ALA A 178 -6.78 -9.22 -15.35
CA ALA A 178 -5.49 -8.70 -15.74
C ALA A 178 -4.53 -8.66 -14.53
N LEU A 179 -3.26 -8.97 -14.77
CA LEU A 179 -2.16 -8.70 -13.84
C LEU A 179 -0.99 -8.18 -14.68
N ILE A 180 -0.71 -6.88 -14.58
CA ILE A 180 0.37 -6.21 -15.29
C ILE A 180 1.36 -5.68 -14.27
N LEU A 181 2.61 -6.10 -14.43
CA LEU A 181 3.72 -5.76 -13.55
C LEU A 181 4.81 -5.05 -14.35
N ASP A 182 5.28 -3.91 -13.86
CA ASP A 182 6.46 -3.24 -14.41
C ASP A 182 7.65 -3.55 -13.51
N LEU A 183 8.51 -4.46 -13.96
CA LEU A 183 9.74 -4.86 -13.27
C LEU A 183 10.90 -4.05 -13.82
N ILE A 184 11.27 -3.01 -13.07
CA ILE A 184 12.36 -2.10 -13.42
C ILE A 184 13.71 -2.74 -13.08
N ARG A 185 13.82 -3.33 -11.89
CA ARG A 185 15.05 -3.96 -11.39
C ARG A 185 14.74 -5.16 -10.50
N GLY A 186 15.70 -6.08 -10.41
CA GLY A 186 15.72 -7.17 -9.44
C GLY A 186 15.17 -8.45 -10.03
N ALA A 187 14.84 -9.38 -9.14
CA ALA A 187 14.29 -10.68 -9.51
C ALA A 187 12.90 -10.87 -8.93
N ILE A 188 12.04 -11.56 -9.67
CA ILE A 188 10.71 -11.98 -9.22
C ILE A 188 10.43 -13.43 -9.56
N ARG A 189 9.53 -14.06 -8.81
CA ARG A 189 8.81 -15.27 -9.22
C ARG A 189 7.32 -15.02 -9.14
N LEU A 190 6.63 -15.22 -10.26
CA LEU A 190 5.19 -15.12 -10.35
C LEU A 190 4.58 -16.51 -10.54
N VAL A 191 3.69 -16.87 -9.63
CA VAL A 191 2.86 -18.08 -9.72
C VAL A 191 1.42 -17.63 -9.86
N ALA A 192 0.83 -17.87 -11.04
CA ALA A 192 -0.54 -17.51 -11.35
C ALA A 192 -1.42 -18.75 -11.60
N PRO A 193 -2.75 -18.65 -11.40
CA PRO A 193 -3.69 -19.74 -11.66
C PRO A 193 -3.57 -20.28 -13.09
N SER A 194 -3.78 -21.58 -13.26
CA SER A 194 -3.75 -22.20 -14.59
C SER A 194 -4.85 -21.64 -15.51
N PRO A 195 -4.71 -21.72 -16.85
CA PRO A 195 -5.75 -21.28 -17.78
C PRO A 195 -7.11 -21.97 -17.58
N LYS A 196 -7.12 -23.18 -16.99
CA LYS A 196 -8.39 -23.87 -16.63
C LYS A 196 -9.16 -23.16 -15.52
N ALA A 197 -8.46 -22.48 -14.61
CA ALA A 197 -9.06 -21.79 -13.47
C ALA A 197 -9.37 -20.31 -13.77
N ALA A 198 -8.57 -19.68 -14.64
CA ALA A 198 -8.73 -18.29 -15.05
C ALA A 198 -8.46 -18.16 -16.57
N PRO A 199 -9.41 -18.57 -17.43
CA PRO A 199 -9.20 -18.67 -18.87
C PRO A 199 -9.03 -17.32 -19.57
N ASN A 200 -9.61 -16.25 -19.02
CA ASN A 200 -9.60 -14.93 -19.64
C ASN A 200 -8.60 -13.96 -18.97
N LYS A 201 -7.79 -14.47 -18.04
CA LYS A 201 -6.83 -13.66 -17.31
C LYS A 201 -5.59 -13.42 -18.15
N ARG A 202 -5.31 -12.15 -18.43
CA ARG A 202 -4.06 -11.71 -19.05
C ARG A 202 -3.00 -11.47 -17.97
N ILE A 203 -1.80 -11.97 -18.20
CA ILE A 203 -0.65 -11.73 -17.32
C ILE A 203 0.47 -11.16 -18.17
N GLU A 204 0.99 -10.02 -17.75
CA GLU A 204 2.06 -9.30 -18.43
C GLU A 204 3.12 -8.85 -17.41
N VAL A 205 4.38 -9.13 -17.71
CA VAL A 205 5.53 -8.57 -16.98
C VAL A 205 6.34 -7.75 -17.97
N ARG A 206 6.38 -6.44 -17.75
CA ARG A 206 7.16 -5.49 -18.55
C ARG A 206 8.50 -5.27 -17.88
N THR A 207 9.55 -5.28 -18.68
CA THR A 207 10.91 -4.96 -18.25
C THR A 207 11.49 -3.96 -19.23
N GLU A 208 12.63 -3.38 -18.89
CA GLU A 208 13.38 -2.52 -19.81
C GLU A 208 13.75 -3.26 -21.13
N ALA A 209 14.07 -4.55 -21.04
CA ALA A 209 14.59 -5.32 -22.17
C ALA A 209 13.50 -6.04 -22.99
N ALA A 210 12.35 -6.36 -22.39
CA ALA A 210 11.28 -7.12 -23.05
C ALA A 210 9.96 -7.08 -22.29
N THR A 211 8.89 -7.44 -23.01
CA THR A 211 7.58 -7.75 -22.45
C THR A 211 7.33 -9.25 -22.46
N ILE A 212 6.88 -9.78 -21.33
CA ILE A 212 6.60 -11.19 -21.10
C ILE A 212 5.10 -11.36 -20.96
N HIS A 213 4.47 -12.06 -21.90
CA HIS A 213 3.05 -12.40 -21.84
C HIS A 213 2.87 -13.86 -21.43
N SER A 214 1.89 -14.13 -20.58
CA SER A 214 1.59 -15.50 -20.19
C SER A 214 0.10 -15.72 -19.93
N ARG A 215 -0.30 -17.00 -20.01
CA ARG A 215 -1.61 -17.48 -19.55
C ARG A 215 -1.37 -18.60 -18.56
N GLY A 216 -1.49 -18.29 -17.28
CA GLY A 216 -1.29 -19.19 -16.14
C GLY A 216 0.10 -19.82 -16.07
N VAL A 217 0.93 -19.29 -15.18
CA VAL A 217 2.38 -19.52 -15.22
C VAL A 217 2.98 -19.74 -13.84
N ASP A 218 4.07 -20.50 -13.78
CA ASP A 218 5.09 -20.39 -12.73
C ASP A 218 6.38 -19.97 -13.43
N LEU A 219 6.69 -18.68 -13.37
CA LEU A 219 7.87 -18.09 -13.99
C LEU A 219 8.75 -17.38 -12.97
N TRP A 220 10.03 -17.31 -13.28
CA TRP A 220 11.00 -16.44 -12.63
C TRP A 220 11.60 -15.51 -13.68
N SER A 221 11.88 -14.27 -13.30
CA SER A 221 12.57 -13.27 -14.12
C SER A 221 13.58 -12.55 -13.25
N GLY A 222 14.82 -12.40 -13.71
CA GLY A 222 15.84 -11.69 -12.96
C GLY A 222 17.20 -11.64 -13.67
N PRO A 223 18.18 -10.92 -13.12
CA PRO A 223 19.51 -10.83 -13.68
C PRO A 223 20.28 -12.15 -13.54
N VAL A 224 21.02 -12.52 -14.59
CA VAL A 224 21.99 -13.62 -14.61
C VAL A 224 23.21 -13.15 -15.39
N GLY A 225 24.27 -12.79 -14.66
CA GLY A 225 25.40 -12.03 -15.24
C GLY A 225 24.91 -10.66 -15.69
N GLU A 226 25.28 -10.26 -16.91
CA GLU A 226 24.88 -8.98 -17.51
C GLU A 226 23.52 -9.02 -18.22
N LYS A 227 22.93 -10.21 -18.36
CA LYS A 227 21.65 -10.41 -19.06
C LYS A 227 20.51 -10.61 -18.08
N ARG A 228 19.30 -10.41 -18.56
CA ARG A 228 18.09 -10.87 -17.86
C ARG A 228 17.71 -12.25 -18.38
N ALA A 229 17.39 -13.15 -17.46
CA ALA A 229 16.89 -14.46 -17.80
C ALA A 229 15.43 -14.60 -17.38
N ILE A 230 14.65 -15.26 -18.24
CA ILE A 230 13.27 -15.68 -17.95
C ILE A 230 13.29 -17.20 -17.85
N LEU A 231 12.87 -17.75 -16.73
CA LEU A 231 12.77 -19.19 -16.48
C LEU A 231 11.31 -19.58 -16.29
N VAL A 232 10.83 -20.56 -17.05
CA VAL A 232 9.45 -21.04 -16.99
C VAL A 232 9.43 -22.47 -16.45
N MET A 233 8.80 -22.63 -15.28
CA MET A 233 8.62 -23.92 -14.63
C MET A 233 7.34 -24.60 -15.15
N LYS A 234 6.26 -23.83 -15.29
CA LYS A 234 4.95 -24.32 -15.73
C LYS A 234 4.24 -23.25 -16.56
N GLY A 235 3.44 -23.68 -17.53
CA GLY A 235 2.67 -22.81 -18.41
C GLY A 235 3.37 -22.58 -19.75
N GLN A 236 2.85 -21.62 -20.51
CA GLN A 236 3.46 -21.14 -21.76
C GLN A 236 3.62 -19.63 -21.66
N VAL A 237 4.75 -19.14 -22.14
CA VAL A 237 5.17 -17.74 -22.02
C VAL A 237 5.73 -17.25 -23.34
N ASP A 238 5.27 -16.08 -23.75
CA ASP A 238 5.72 -15.40 -24.95
C ASP A 238 6.60 -14.22 -24.51
N VAL A 239 7.88 -14.26 -24.87
CA VAL A 239 8.86 -13.22 -24.53
C VAL A 239 9.18 -12.43 -25.79
N ARG A 240 8.84 -11.14 -25.79
CA ARG A 240 8.95 -10.27 -26.97
C ARG A 240 9.68 -8.98 -26.63
N ASN A 241 10.52 -8.52 -27.55
CA ASN A 241 11.04 -7.15 -27.57
C ASN A 241 10.91 -6.56 -28.99
N ASP A 242 11.62 -5.48 -29.29
CA ASP A 242 11.50 -4.80 -30.59
C ASP A 242 12.17 -5.60 -31.71
N ALA A 243 13.09 -6.50 -31.38
CA ALA A 243 13.89 -7.26 -32.33
C ALA A 243 13.38 -8.68 -32.58
N GLY A 244 12.56 -9.23 -31.69
CA GLY A 244 12.03 -10.58 -31.89
C GLY A 244 11.10 -11.08 -30.80
N LEU A 245 10.68 -12.32 -31.00
CA LEU A 245 9.77 -13.08 -30.15
C LEU A 245 10.32 -14.49 -29.98
N VAL A 246 10.28 -15.00 -28.75
CA VAL A 246 10.49 -16.42 -28.46
C VAL A 246 9.37 -16.94 -27.57
N MET A 247 8.96 -18.18 -27.82
CA MET A 247 7.99 -18.88 -27.00
C MET A 247 8.72 -19.87 -26.09
N LEU A 248 8.36 -19.86 -24.81
CA LEU A 248 8.86 -20.79 -23.81
C LEU A 248 7.70 -21.65 -23.32
N ASP A 249 7.85 -22.94 -23.49
CA ASP A 249 7.03 -23.90 -22.77
C ASP A 249 7.59 -24.11 -21.36
N GLY A 250 6.79 -24.66 -20.45
CA GLY A 250 7.24 -25.01 -19.11
C GLY A 250 8.37 -26.05 -19.10
N ASN A 251 8.58 -26.73 -17.96
CA ASN A 251 9.60 -27.78 -17.84
C ASN A 251 11.06 -27.27 -17.77
N ARG A 252 11.26 -26.15 -17.06
CA ARG A 252 12.56 -25.50 -16.80
C ARG A 252 13.20 -24.91 -18.05
N THR A 253 12.38 -24.42 -18.97
CA THR A 253 12.87 -23.72 -20.17
C THR A 253 13.19 -22.28 -19.80
N ALA A 254 14.29 -21.77 -20.32
CA ALA A 254 14.69 -20.39 -20.08
C ALA A 254 15.23 -19.73 -21.35
N THR A 255 15.15 -18.40 -21.39
CA THR A 255 15.77 -17.56 -22.42
C THR A 255 16.55 -16.44 -21.73
N PHE A 256 17.52 -15.88 -22.45
CA PHE A 256 18.29 -14.72 -22.03
C PHE A 256 17.98 -13.53 -22.95
N ILE A 257 17.99 -12.36 -22.36
CA ILE A 257 17.68 -11.09 -23.03
C ILE A 257 18.77 -10.11 -22.60
N SER A 258 19.58 -9.67 -23.55
CA SER A 258 20.63 -8.68 -23.31
C SER A 258 20.03 -7.28 -23.19
N ASP A 259 19.22 -6.90 -24.17
CA ASP A 259 18.66 -5.57 -24.32
C ASP A 259 17.38 -5.62 -25.18
N ARG A 260 16.81 -4.46 -25.48
CA ARG A 260 15.54 -4.33 -26.21
C ARG A 260 15.66 -4.50 -27.73
N LEU A 261 16.86 -4.29 -28.29
CA LEU A 261 17.18 -4.26 -29.72
C LEU A 261 17.86 -5.56 -30.21
N SER A 262 18.25 -6.44 -29.30
CA SER A 262 18.75 -7.78 -29.59
C SER A 262 17.62 -8.81 -29.37
N PRO A 263 17.31 -9.70 -30.31
CA PRO A 263 16.21 -10.65 -30.13
C PRO A 263 16.48 -11.57 -28.92
N PRO A 264 15.44 -11.98 -28.16
CA PRO A 264 15.62 -12.94 -27.09
C PRO A 264 16.29 -14.22 -27.60
N GLU A 265 17.18 -14.79 -26.80
CA GLU A 265 17.92 -15.98 -27.20
C GLU A 265 17.01 -17.20 -27.36
N LYS A 266 17.46 -18.16 -28.19
CA LYS A 266 16.73 -19.41 -28.36
C LYS A 266 16.53 -20.09 -27.00
N PRO A 267 15.31 -20.55 -26.69
CA PRO A 267 15.02 -21.20 -25.41
C PRO A 267 15.91 -22.42 -25.16
N VAL A 268 16.45 -22.52 -23.94
CA VAL A 268 17.26 -23.64 -23.48
C VAL A 268 16.67 -24.23 -22.22
N ARG A 269 16.73 -25.56 -22.09
CA ARG A 269 16.29 -26.23 -20.87
C ARG A 269 17.39 -26.20 -19.82
N TRP A 270 17.11 -25.61 -18.67
CA TRP A 270 18.05 -25.58 -17.56
C TRP A 270 18.06 -26.90 -16.77
N PRO A 271 19.22 -27.33 -16.28
CA PRO A 271 19.31 -28.42 -15.32
C PRO A 271 18.49 -28.11 -14.05
N SER A 272 17.92 -29.14 -13.44
CA SER A 272 17.05 -28.99 -12.25
C SER A 272 17.72 -28.25 -11.10
N ARG A 273 19.01 -28.51 -10.85
CA ARG A 273 19.79 -27.84 -9.80
C ARG A 273 19.84 -26.32 -10.03
N ARG A 274 20.26 -25.90 -11.23
CA ARG A 274 20.33 -24.49 -11.60
C ARG A 274 18.97 -23.80 -11.48
N ALA A 275 17.92 -24.43 -12.01
CA ALA A 275 16.57 -23.89 -11.90
C ALA A 275 16.14 -23.70 -10.44
N GLN A 276 16.40 -24.69 -9.58
CA GLN A 276 16.07 -24.60 -8.16
C GLN A 276 16.85 -23.50 -7.45
N GLU A 277 18.15 -23.41 -7.66
CA GLU A 277 19.00 -22.34 -7.10
C GLU A 277 18.49 -20.95 -7.50
N THR A 278 18.11 -20.78 -8.77
CA THR A 278 17.49 -19.54 -9.26
C THR A 278 16.19 -19.22 -8.52
N LEU A 279 15.30 -20.18 -8.32
CA LEU A 279 14.05 -19.94 -7.58
C LEU A 279 14.29 -19.57 -6.11
N MET A 280 15.38 -20.04 -5.51
CA MET A 280 15.74 -19.70 -4.12
C MET A 280 16.20 -18.24 -3.96
N THR A 281 16.60 -17.56 -5.03
CA THR A 281 17.00 -16.13 -4.96
C THR A 281 15.88 -15.24 -4.44
N VAL A 282 14.63 -15.56 -4.78
CA VAL A 282 13.43 -14.83 -4.36
C VAL A 282 12.63 -15.53 -3.26
N ALA A 283 13.04 -16.74 -2.86
CA ALA A 283 12.33 -17.50 -1.83
C ALA A 283 12.60 -16.92 -0.44
N ILE A 284 11.52 -16.62 0.30
CA ILE A 284 11.62 -16.24 1.72
C ILE A 284 11.98 -17.49 2.52
N LYS A 285 13.04 -17.38 3.32
CA LYS A 285 13.52 -18.46 4.19
C LYS A 285 12.58 -18.71 5.37
#